data_AF-A0A969C348-F1
#
_entry.id   AF-A0A969C348-F1
#
_cell.length_a   1.000
_cell.length_b   1.000
_cell.length_c   1.000
_cell.angle_alpha   90.00
_cell.angle_beta   90.00
_cell.angle_gamma   90.00
#
_symmetry.space_group_name_H-M   'P 1'
#
loop_
_entity.id
_entity.type
_entity.pdbx_description
1 polymer ?
#
loop_
_entity_poly.entity_id
_entity_poly.type
_entity_poly.pdbx_seq_one_letter_code
_entity_poly.pdbx_strand_id
1 'polypeptide(L)'
;MPTIAETIQEANEILRQNGIAESRREANSLLAFALQKDKTFLIAHPEYELTDSEKTIFNKLSLVVLIVNLFSILQGSKNFTDLILK
;
A
#
# COMPACT_ATOMS: atom_id res chain seq x y z
N MET A 1 12.22 6.21 14.51
CA MET A 1 11.34 5.34 13.68
C MET A 1 10.99 6.11 12.41
N PRO A 2 10.51 5.50 11.30
CA PRO A 2 10.18 6.30 10.12
C PRO A 2 9.01 7.24 10.43
N THR A 3 9.05 8.44 9.86
CA THR A 3 7.97 9.42 9.96
C THR A 3 6.81 9.07 9.03
N ILE A 4 5.66 9.71 9.22
CA ILE A 4 4.52 9.64 8.29
C ILE A 4 4.96 10.00 6.87
N ALA A 5 5.71 11.10 6.71
CA ALA A 5 6.17 11.56 5.40
C ALA A 5 7.06 10.54 4.70
N GLU A 6 8.06 10.00 5.41
CA GLU A 6 8.97 8.97 4.88
C GLU A 6 8.21 7.70 4.51
N THR A 7 7.30 7.26 5.39
CA THR A 7 6.49 6.05 5.18
C THR A 7 5.57 6.17 3.96
N ILE A 8 4.91 7.32 3.78
CA ILE A 8 4.08 7.59 2.59
C ILE A 8 4.92 7.62 1.33
N GLN A 9 6.11 8.24 1.39
CA GLN A 9 7.01 8.33 0.23
C GLN A 9 7.48 6.94 -0.21
N GLU A 10 7.94 6.12 0.73
CA GLU A 10 8.38 4.75 0.48
C GLU A 10 7.23 3.90 -0.08
N ALA A 11 6.09 3.89 0.60
CA ALA A 11 4.94 3.10 0.18
C ALA A 11 4.39 3.55 -1.19
N ASN A 12 4.35 4.86 -1.46
CA ASN A 12 3.98 5.37 -2.77
C ASN A 12 4.86 4.77 -3.87
N GLU A 13 6.18 4.73 -3.66
CA GLU A 13 7.10 4.18 -4.65
C GLU A 13 6.89 2.68 -4.85
N ILE A 14 6.76 1.91 -3.76
CA ILE A 14 6.50 0.46 -3.83
C ILE A 14 5.20 0.18 -4.58
N LEU A 15 4.10 0.85 -4.22
CA LEU A 15 2.80 0.64 -4.83
C LEU A 15 2.81 1.06 -6.31
N ARG A 16 3.49 2.16 -6.65
CA ARG A 16 3.65 2.64 -8.03
C ARG A 16 4.41 1.64 -8.89
N GLN A 17 5.52 1.10 -8.39
CA GLN A 17 6.32 0.09 -9.09
C GLN A 17 5.53 -1.20 -9.34
N ASN A 18 4.54 -1.50 -8.50
CA ASN A 18 3.65 -2.65 -8.66
C ASN A 18 2.38 -2.34 -9.47
N GLY A 19 2.31 -1.18 -10.15
CA GLY A 19 1.23 -0.85 -11.08
C GLY A 19 -0.05 -0.32 -10.43
N ILE A 20 0.01 0.10 -9.16
CA ILE A 20 -1.14 0.73 -8.50
C ILE A 20 -1.22 2.19 -8.94
N ALA A 21 -2.25 2.50 -9.74
CA ALA A 21 -2.43 3.81 -10.37
C ALA A 21 -2.47 4.96 -9.35
N GLU A 22 -3.31 4.84 -8.33
CA GLU A 22 -3.49 5.85 -7.27
C GLU A 22 -2.59 5.59 -6.05
N SER A 23 -1.35 5.14 -6.29
CA SER A 23 -0.37 4.69 -5.29
C SER A 23 -0.22 5.61 -4.08
N ARG A 24 -0.06 6.92 -4.29
CA ARG A 24 0.07 7.89 -3.17
C ARG A 24 -1.21 7.97 -2.33
N ARG A 25 -2.37 7.99 -2.99
CA ARG A 25 -3.69 8.07 -2.32
C ARG A 25 -3.95 6.78 -1.53
N GLU A 26 -3.52 5.64 -2.07
CA GLU A 26 -3.62 4.35 -1.44
C GLU A 26 -2.72 4.28 -0.20
N ALA A 27 -1.45 4.66 -0.32
CA ALA A 27 -0.51 4.75 0.81
C ALA A 27 -1.06 5.60 1.95
N ASN A 28 -1.66 6.75 1.64
CA ASN A 28 -2.30 7.61 2.64
C ASN A 28 -3.50 6.93 3.32
N SER A 29 -4.33 6.22 2.56
CA SER A 29 -5.51 5.53 3.11
C SER A 29 -5.11 4.36 4.02
N LEU A 30 -4.10 3.58 3.60
CA LEU A 30 -3.57 2.47 4.38
C LEU A 30 -2.90 2.95 5.67
N LEU A 31 -2.13 4.03 5.60
CA LEU A 31 -1.47 4.58 6.78
C LEU A 31 -2.47 5.18 7.77
N ALA A 32 -3.47 5.92 7.28
CA ALA A 32 -4.55 6.45 8.12
C ALA A 32 -5.27 5.33 8.87
N PHE A 33 -5.56 4.23 8.17
CA PHE A 33 -6.17 3.04 8.78
C PHE A 33 -5.26 2.38 9.82
N ALA A 34 -3.96 2.21 9.52
CA ALA A 34 -3.00 1.60 10.43
C ALA A 34 -2.83 2.38 11.74
N LEU A 35 -2.83 3.72 11.66
CA LEU A 35 -2.70 4.62 12.80
C LEU A 35 -4.05 4.88 13.53
N GLN A 36 -5.16 4.40 12.96
CA GLN A 36 -6.53 4.73 13.40
C GLN A 36 -6.74 6.26 13.48
N LYS A 37 -6.26 6.98 12.46
CA LYS A 37 -6.39 8.43 12.32
C LYS A 37 -7.07 8.76 10.99
N ASP A 38 -7.51 10.01 10.85
CA ASP A 38 -7.96 10.52 9.57
C ASP A 38 -6.79 11.01 8.70
N LYS A 39 -7.09 11.33 7.44
CA LYS A 39 -6.08 11.85 6.50
C LYS A 39 -5.60 13.25 6.85
N THR A 40 -6.42 14.04 7.55
CA THR A 40 -6.05 15.38 8.00
C THR A 40 -4.91 15.31 9.01
N PHE A 41 -4.93 14.33 9.91
CA PHE A 41 -3.83 14.06 10.85
C PHE A 41 -2.51 13.79 10.12
N LEU A 42 -2.52 12.95 9.09
CA LEU A 42 -1.31 12.64 8.32
C LEU A 42 -0.71 13.88 7.63
N ILE A 43 -1.58 14.79 7.17
CA ILE A 43 -1.17 16.03 6.51
C ILE A 43 -0.68 17.07 7.54
N ALA A 44 -1.31 17.12 8.70
CA ALA A 44 -0.99 18.07 9.75
C ALA A 44 0.27 17.70 10.55
N HIS A 45 0.62 16.41 10.61
CA HIS A 45 1.73 15.88 11.39
C HIS A 45 2.66 14.96 10.55
N PRO A 46 3.20 15.43 9.41
CA PRO A 46 4.09 14.62 8.58
C PRO A 46 5.33 14.10 9.32
N GLU A 47 5.75 14.80 10.37
CA GLU A 47 6.89 14.49 11.25
C GLU A 47 6.59 13.43 12.32
N TYR A 48 5.34 13.01 12.49
CA TYR A 48 4.99 11.99 13.47
C TYR A 48 5.72 10.68 13.18
N GLU A 49 6.45 10.17 14.17
CA GLU A 49 7.16 8.89 14.09
C GLU A 49 6.22 7.72 14.41
N LEU A 50 6.21 6.72 13.53
CA LEU A 50 5.42 5.51 13.75
C LEU A 50 5.98 4.67 14.88
N THR A 51 5.11 4.12 15.71
CA THR A 51 5.46 3.02 16.62
C THR A 51 5.72 1.72 15.86
N ASP A 52 6.43 0.77 16.48
CA ASP A 52 6.66 -0.56 15.90
C ASP A 52 5.36 -1.30 15.56
N SER A 53 4.34 -1.14 16.40
CA SER A 53 3.02 -1.72 16.21
C SER A 53 2.32 -1.14 14.98
N GLU A 54 2.31 0.20 14.84
CA GLU A 54 1.71 0.87 13.68
C GLU A 54 2.43 0.51 12.38
N LYS A 55 3.77 0.50 12.40
CA LYS A 55 4.59 0.08 11.27
C LYS A 55 4.28 -1.36 10.86
N THR A 56 4.14 -2.27 11.83
CA THR A 56 3.80 -3.67 11.58
C THR A 56 2.41 -3.82 10.94
N ILE A 57 1.42 -3.08 11.44
CA ILE A 57 0.07 -3.10 10.87
C ILE A 57 0.10 -2.54 9.43
N PHE A 58 0.77 -1.41 9.22
CA PHE A 58 0.89 -0.79 7.91
C PHE A 58 1.55 -1.71 6.88
N ASN A 59 2.64 -2.39 7.25
CA ASN A 59 3.32 -3.34 6.38
C ASN A 59 2.42 -4.52 5.97
N LYS A 60 1.64 -5.07 6.91
CA LYS A 60 0.68 -6.13 6.63
C LYS A 60 -0.38 -5.69 5.62
N LEU A 61 -0.93 -4.49 5.79
CA LEU A 61 -1.95 -3.93 4.90
C LEU A 61 -1.38 -3.68 3.50
N SER A 62 -0.17 -3.13 3.42
CA SER A 62 0.51 -2.88 2.15
C SER A 62 0.74 -4.18 1.37
N LEU A 63 1.12 -5.28 2.05
CA LEU A 63 1.26 -6.59 1.42
C LEU A 63 -0.07 -7.13 0.88
N VAL A 64 -1.16 -6.97 1.62
CA VAL A 64 -2.50 -7.42 1.17
C VAL A 64 -2.89 -6.71 -0.12
N VAL A 65 -2.67 -5.40 -0.21
CA VAL A 65 -2.98 -4.62 -1.43
C VAL A 65 -2.16 -5.11 -2.62
N LEU A 66 -0.87 -5.37 -2.43
CA LEU A 66 0.00 -5.90 -3.49
C LEU A 66 -0.45 -7.27 -3.99
N ILE A 67 -0.85 -8.17 -3.08
CA ILE A 67 -1.34 -9.51 -3.43
C ILE A 67 -2.65 -9.43 -4.21
N VAL A 68 -3.59 -8.58 -3.79
CA VAL A 68 -4.87 -8.38 -4.48
C VAL A 68 -4.64 -7.83 -5.88
N ASN A 69 -3.75 -6.84 -6.03
CA ASN A 69 -3.41 -6.27 -7.33
C ASN A 69 -2.77 -7.30 -8.27
N LEU A 70 -1.83 -8.10 -7.76
CA LEU A 70 -1.23 -9.21 -8.52
C LEU A 70 -2.31 -10.20 -8.99
N PHE A 71 -3.25 -10.57 -8.13
CA PHE A 71 -4.34 -11.47 -8.49
C PHE A 71 -5.25 -10.88 -9.57
N SER A 72 -5.58 -9.59 -9.50
CA SER A 72 -6.34 -8.90 -10.54
C SER A 72 -5.60 -8.89 -11.89
N ILE A 73 -4.27 -8.69 -11.90
CA ILE A 73 -3.44 -8.77 -13.11
C ILE A 73 -3.48 -10.19 -13.69
N LEU A 74 -3.34 -11.22 -12.84
CA LEU A 74 -3.37 -12.63 -13.28
C LEU A 74 -4.72 -13.03 -13.86
N GLN A 75 -5.85 -12.53 -13.32
CA GLN A 75 -7.18 -12.77 -13.90
C GLN A 75 -7.45 -11.98 -15.18
N GLY A 76 -6.86 -10.78 -15.32
CA GLY A 76 -6.98 -9.93 -16.51
C GLY A 76 -6.15 -10.39 -17.71
N SER A 77 -5.13 -11.23 -17.49
CA SER A 77 -4.41 -11.94 -18.55
C SER A 77 -5.34 -13.00 -19.15
N LYS A 78 -6.05 -12.62 -20.21
CA LYS A 78 -6.82 -13.55 -21.06
C LYS A 78 -6.06 -14.86 -21.21
N ASN A 79 -6.68 -15.91 -20.68
CA ASN A 79 -6.36 -17.31 -20.91
C ASN A 79 -5.19 -17.91 -20.12
N PHE A 80 -5.23 -17.87 -18.79
CA PHE A 80 -4.50 -18.87 -17.99
C PHE A 80 -4.96 -20.31 -18.34
N THR A 81 -6.23 -20.47 -18.76
CA THR A 81 -6.77 -21.73 -19.30
C THR A 81 -6.10 -22.16 -20.61
N ASP A 82 -5.68 -21.23 -21.47
CA ASP A 82 -5.02 -21.60 -22.74
C ASP A 82 -3.52 -21.89 -22.56
N LEU A 83 -2.92 -21.44 -21.45
CA LEU A 83 -1.50 -21.69 -21.13
C LEU A 83 -1.27 -23.06 -20.49
N ILE A 84 -2.28 -23.66 -19.85
CA ILE A 84 -2.18 -24.97 -19.18
C ILE A 84 -2.66 -26.13 -20.07
N LEU A 85 -3.49 -25.86 -21.09
CA LEU A 85 -4.07 -26.87 -21.99
C LEU A 85 -3.32 -27.03 -23.33
N LYS A 86 -2.01 -26.78 -23.38
CA LYS A 86 -1.18 -27.02 -24.58
C LYS A 86 -0.04 -27.99 -24.32
#